data_AF-A0A8E0KHD4-F1
#
_entry.id   AF-A0A8E0KHD4-F1
#
_cell.length_a   1.000
_cell.length_b   1.000
_cell.length_c   1.000
_cell.angle_alpha   90.00
_cell.angle_beta   90.00
_cell.angle_gamma   90.00
#
_symmetry.space_group_name_H-M   'P 1'
#
loop_
_entity.id
_entity.type
_entity.pdbx_description
1 polymer ?
#
loop_
_entity_poly.entity_id
_entity_poly.type
_entity_poly.pdbx_seq_one_letter_code
_entity_poly.pdbx_strand_id
1 'polypeptide(L)'
;MQLPVPAAAACPAVNPADCGDFNAAQQFSQGGVLDGVPAGGSYDNVLPSLNIRAHLSPEVQLRFAASRAMVRPDFNQMQPYTQLAINFEADGYTLNPVSPFTGTAGNPDLRPIIADQFDLSLEWYFAPQGSLTGVVFYKKVKDYIYSGVSQQTFTNNGVTYTFDVTQQQNGEEGTVQGFEIAYQQFFDFLPGWLNGFGLQANYTYIDSDGGANTAVNIFDPVQVGGANLALPLEACRRPATTSPPCTSARASRPAWPGTGASSTC
;
A
#
# COMPACT_ATOMS: atom_id res chain seq x y z
N MET A 1 -12.26 19.39 -36.96
CA MET A 1 -11.43 19.57 -38.17
C MET A 1 -10.43 18.44 -38.17
N GLN A 2 -10.69 17.38 -38.94
CA GLN A 2 -9.85 16.18 -38.97
C GLN A 2 -8.51 16.56 -39.60
N LEU A 3 -7.42 16.52 -38.83
CA LEU A 3 -6.08 16.62 -39.41
C LEU A 3 -5.87 15.40 -40.32
N PRO A 4 -5.25 15.57 -41.50
CA PRO A 4 -4.95 14.45 -42.38
C PRO A 4 -4.06 13.45 -41.63
N VAL A 5 -4.54 12.21 -41.53
CA VAL A 5 -3.80 11.08 -40.98
C VAL A 5 -2.59 10.84 -41.90
N PRO A 6 -1.35 10.83 -41.38
CA PRO A 6 -0.21 10.44 -42.20
C PRO A 6 -0.47 9.02 -42.72
N ALA A 7 -0.38 8.82 -44.04
CA ALA A 7 -0.40 7.49 -44.62
C ALA A 7 0.59 6.61 -43.86
N ALA A 8 0.16 5.39 -43.49
CA ALA A 8 0.95 4.40 -42.75
C ALA A 8 2.42 4.52 -43.13
N ALA A 9 3.24 5.07 -42.23
CA ALA A 9 4.66 5.23 -42.48
C ALA A 9 5.19 3.83 -42.80
N ALA A 10 5.66 3.64 -44.03
CA ALA A 10 6.17 2.37 -44.49
C ALA A 10 7.22 1.89 -43.49
N CYS A 11 6.93 0.76 -42.85
CA CYS A 11 7.81 0.10 -41.89
C CYS A 11 9.25 0.07 -42.45
N PRO A 12 10.23 0.76 -41.83
CA PRO A 12 11.61 0.80 -42.28
C PRO A 12 12.41 -0.47 -41.93
N ALA A 13 11.76 -1.52 -41.39
CA ALA A 13 12.45 -2.69 -40.85
C ALA A 13 12.97 -3.65 -41.93
N VAL A 14 14.05 -4.36 -41.58
CA VAL A 14 14.75 -5.31 -42.47
C VAL A 14 13.99 -6.64 -42.63
N ASN A 15 13.05 -6.97 -41.73
CA ASN A 15 12.28 -8.21 -41.70
C ASN A 15 10.76 -7.96 -41.89
N PRO A 16 10.08 -8.67 -42.81
CA PRO A 16 8.63 -8.57 -43.00
C PRO A 16 7.77 -8.86 -41.77
N ALA A 17 8.22 -9.72 -40.84
CA ALA A 17 7.48 -10.04 -39.62
C ALA A 17 7.39 -8.82 -38.68
N ASP A 18 8.47 -8.05 -38.57
CA ASP A 18 8.54 -6.85 -37.73
C ASP A 18 7.55 -5.76 -38.20
N CYS A 19 7.24 -5.76 -39.50
CA CYS A 19 6.24 -4.88 -40.05
C CYS A 19 4.80 -5.30 -39.71
N GLY A 20 4.56 -6.59 -39.47
CA GLY A 20 3.26 -7.08 -38.99
C GLY A 20 2.95 -6.57 -37.59
N ASP A 21 3.90 -6.75 -36.67
CA ASP A 21 3.76 -6.34 -35.26
C ASP A 21 3.74 -4.81 -35.12
N PHE A 22 4.59 -4.10 -35.87
CA PHE A 22 4.56 -2.63 -35.92
C PHE A 22 3.20 -2.10 -36.41
N ASN A 23 2.68 -2.65 -37.52
CA ASN A 23 1.40 -2.21 -38.06
C ASN A 23 0.24 -2.51 -37.10
N ALA A 24 0.26 -3.66 -36.42
CA ALA A 24 -0.74 -4.00 -35.40
C ALA A 24 -0.69 -3.05 -34.19
N ALA A 25 0.51 -2.70 -33.71
CA ALA A 25 0.70 -1.75 -32.62
C ALA A 25 0.24 -0.33 -33.01
N GLN A 26 0.55 0.11 -34.22
CA GLN A 26 0.06 1.37 -34.78
C GLN A 26 -1.46 1.35 -34.94
N GLN A 27 -2.04 0.25 -35.43
CA GLN A 27 -3.49 0.09 -35.58
C GLN A 27 -4.21 0.18 -34.24
N PHE A 28 -3.67 -0.43 -33.18
CA PHE A 28 -4.17 -0.30 -31.82
C PHE A 28 -4.08 1.14 -31.30
N SER A 29 -2.93 1.81 -31.49
CA SER A 29 -2.69 3.17 -31.00
C SER A 29 -3.51 4.24 -31.73
N GLN A 30 -3.92 3.98 -32.97
CA GLN A 30 -4.74 4.88 -33.78
C GLN A 30 -6.26 4.67 -33.58
N GLY A 31 -6.65 3.68 -32.76
CA GLY A 31 -8.05 3.46 -32.42
C GLY A 31 -8.63 4.61 -31.58
N GLY A 32 -9.95 4.61 -31.43
CA GLY A 32 -10.65 5.61 -30.63
C GLY A 32 -10.24 5.59 -29.15
N VAL A 33 -10.66 6.63 -28.42
CA VAL A 33 -10.57 6.63 -26.95
C VAL A 33 -11.29 5.38 -26.45
N LEU A 34 -10.59 4.52 -25.71
CA LEU A 34 -11.23 3.48 -24.92
C LEU A 34 -11.92 4.21 -23.78
N ASP A 35 -13.17 4.62 -24.01
CA ASP A 35 -13.98 5.25 -22.96
C ASP A 35 -14.00 4.29 -21.76
N GLY A 36 -13.65 4.81 -20.59
CA GLY A 36 -13.83 4.08 -19.35
C GLY A 36 -15.30 3.66 -19.28
N VAL A 37 -15.56 2.35 -19.20
CA VAL A 37 -16.93 1.88 -18.97
C VAL A 37 -17.43 2.58 -17.71
N PRO A 38 -18.62 3.21 -17.71
CA PRO A 38 -19.21 3.74 -16.50
C PRO A 38 -19.36 2.58 -15.52
N ALA A 39 -18.43 2.51 -14.59
CA ALA A 39 -18.40 1.57 -13.49
C ALA A 39 -18.52 2.40 -12.21
N GLY A 40 -18.97 1.76 -11.15
CA GLY A 40 -19.38 2.44 -9.94
C GLY A 40 -20.14 1.48 -9.03
N GLY A 41 -19.83 1.56 -7.74
CA GLY A 41 -20.46 0.74 -6.72
C GLY A 41 -21.43 1.52 -5.85
N SER A 42 -22.44 0.83 -5.32
CA SER A 42 -23.22 1.28 -4.17
C SER A 42 -22.88 0.42 -2.96
N TYR A 43 -22.87 1.03 -1.77
CA TYR A 43 -22.65 0.30 -0.53
C TYR A 43 -23.50 0.90 0.59
N ASP A 44 -23.98 0.01 1.46
CA ASP A 44 -24.61 0.35 2.72
C ASP A 44 -23.71 -0.18 3.85
N ASN A 45 -23.26 0.71 4.72
CA ASN A 45 -22.41 0.37 5.85
C ASN A 45 -23.09 0.76 7.15
N VAL A 46 -23.24 -0.21 8.07
CA VAL A 46 -23.65 0.04 9.45
C VAL A 46 -22.40 0.13 10.30
N LEU A 47 -22.29 1.21 11.09
CA LEU A 47 -21.12 1.56 11.89
C LEU A 47 -21.47 1.54 13.39
N PRO A 48 -21.64 0.35 14.00
CA PRO A 48 -21.93 0.27 15.42
C PRO A 48 -20.75 0.79 16.25
N SER A 49 -21.07 1.37 17.41
CA SER A 49 -20.07 1.75 18.40
C SER A 49 -20.61 1.57 19.82
N LEU A 50 -19.71 1.21 20.73
CA LEU A 50 -19.96 1.01 22.14
C LEU A 50 -18.80 1.60 22.92
N ASN A 51 -19.10 2.43 23.92
CA ASN A 51 -18.13 2.98 24.85
C ASN A 51 -18.64 2.77 26.28
N ILE A 52 -17.81 2.16 27.12
CA ILE A 52 -18.11 1.89 28.52
C ILE A 52 -16.99 2.49 29.38
N ARG A 53 -17.37 3.18 30.46
CA ARG A 53 -16.46 3.59 31.52
C ARG A 53 -17.01 3.06 32.84
N ALA A 54 -16.17 2.35 33.58
CA ALA A 54 -16.49 1.85 34.91
C ALA A 54 -15.47 2.39 35.92
N HIS A 55 -15.94 2.93 37.04
CA HIS A 55 -15.10 3.26 38.18
C HIS A 55 -15.08 2.04 39.10
N LEU A 56 -13.95 1.36 39.15
CA LEU A 56 -13.76 0.17 39.99
C LEU A 56 -13.48 0.59 41.45
N SER A 57 -12.81 1.73 41.63
CA SER A 57 -12.66 2.46 42.90
C SER A 57 -12.63 3.97 42.61
N PRO A 58 -12.57 4.86 43.63
CA PRO A 58 -12.38 6.30 43.40
C PRO A 58 -11.08 6.63 42.63
N GLU A 59 -10.08 5.76 42.70
CA GLU A 59 -8.76 5.92 42.09
C GLU A 59 -8.55 5.06 40.84
N VAL A 60 -9.38 4.04 40.60
CA VAL A 60 -9.22 3.11 39.49
C VAL A 60 -10.41 3.16 38.56
N GLN A 61 -10.16 3.46 37.28
CA GLN A 61 -11.18 3.43 36.23
C GLN A 61 -10.77 2.51 35.09
N LEU A 62 -11.75 1.79 34.56
CA LEU A 62 -11.67 0.95 33.38
C LEU A 62 -12.43 1.64 32.23
N ARG A 63 -11.87 1.64 31.02
CA ARG A 63 -12.60 2.05 29.81
C ARG A 63 -12.51 0.94 28.77
N PHE A 64 -13.63 0.70 28.10
CA PHE A 64 -13.71 -0.22 26.98
C PHE A 64 -14.40 0.50 25.81
N ALA A 65 -13.82 0.37 24.63
CA ALA A 65 -14.41 0.86 23.39
C ALA A 65 -14.38 -0.24 22.33
N ALA A 66 -15.48 -0.40 21.62
CA ALA A 66 -15.57 -1.26 20.45
C ALA A 66 -16.36 -0.52 19.38
N SER A 67 -15.81 -0.43 18.16
CA SER A 67 -16.52 0.26 17.08
C SER A 67 -16.09 -0.21 15.70
N ARG A 68 -16.91 0.11 14.70
CA ARG A 68 -16.56 0.01 13.29
C ARG A 68 -16.42 1.41 12.70
N ALA A 69 -15.27 1.68 12.08
CA ALA A 69 -14.98 2.91 11.36
C ALA A 69 -14.91 2.66 9.85
N MET A 70 -15.12 3.71 9.05
CA MET A 70 -14.97 3.65 7.59
C MET A 70 -14.28 4.89 7.02
N VAL A 71 -13.51 4.70 5.95
CA VAL A 71 -12.92 5.78 5.14
C VAL A 71 -13.26 5.53 3.69
N ARG A 72 -13.85 6.52 3.02
CA ARG A 72 -14.20 6.42 1.59
C ARG A 72 -12.97 6.69 0.72
N PRO A 73 -12.88 6.09 -0.49
CA PRO A 73 -11.85 6.42 -1.46
C PRO A 73 -11.95 7.89 -1.89
N ASP A 74 -10.81 8.48 -2.26
CA ASP A 74 -10.80 9.83 -2.81
C ASP A 74 -11.35 9.82 -4.24
N PHE A 75 -12.05 10.90 -4.63
CA PHE A 75 -12.65 11.00 -5.97
C PHE A 75 -11.64 10.79 -7.10
N ASN A 76 -10.39 11.28 -6.95
CA ASN A 76 -9.33 11.12 -7.93
C ASN A 76 -8.94 9.64 -8.15
N GLN A 77 -9.08 8.79 -7.13
CA GLN A 77 -8.79 7.35 -7.23
C GLN A 77 -9.92 6.60 -7.95
N MET A 78 -11.14 7.15 -7.91
CA MET A 78 -12.34 6.59 -8.53
C MET A 78 -12.63 7.11 -9.94
N GLN A 79 -11.77 7.98 -10.49
CA GLN A 79 -11.98 8.51 -11.84
C GLN A 79 -11.89 7.38 -12.87
N PRO A 80 -12.90 7.18 -13.72
CA PRO A 80 -12.83 6.20 -14.79
C PRO A 80 -11.95 6.75 -15.92
N TYR A 81 -10.66 6.43 -15.89
CA TYR A 81 -9.72 6.72 -16.97
C TYR A 81 -8.85 5.50 -17.27
N THR A 82 -8.35 5.43 -18.49
CA THR A 82 -7.36 4.44 -18.91
C THR A 82 -6.40 5.08 -19.90
N GLN A 83 -5.11 4.97 -19.62
CA GLN A 83 -4.04 5.42 -20.48
C GLN A 83 -3.11 4.24 -20.74
N LEU A 84 -2.91 3.89 -22.01
CA LEU A 84 -2.10 2.75 -22.43
C LEU A 84 -0.89 3.25 -23.22
N ALA A 85 0.26 2.61 -23.00
CA ALA A 85 1.51 2.91 -23.68
C ALA A 85 2.10 1.63 -24.27
N ILE A 86 2.34 1.66 -25.58
CA ILE A 86 3.12 0.63 -26.28
C ILE A 86 4.51 1.22 -26.50
N ASN A 87 5.52 0.53 -25.96
CA ASN A 87 6.92 0.91 -26.17
C ASN A 87 7.44 0.22 -27.43
N PHE A 88 8.40 0.83 -28.11
CA PHE A 88 9.05 0.28 -29.31
C PHE A 88 10.57 0.29 -29.10
N GLU A 89 11.26 -0.67 -29.71
CA GLU A 89 12.72 -0.67 -29.73
C GLU A 89 13.26 0.60 -30.40
N ALA A 90 14.29 1.19 -29.81
CA ALA A 90 14.93 2.41 -30.31
C ALA A 90 16.18 2.13 -31.14
N ASP A 91 16.38 0.88 -31.58
CA ASP A 91 17.61 0.43 -32.25
C ASP A 91 17.77 0.97 -33.68
N GLY A 92 16.72 1.56 -34.26
CA GLY A 92 16.73 2.14 -35.61
C GLY A 92 16.68 1.10 -36.74
N TYR A 93 16.59 -0.19 -36.43
CA TYR A 93 16.59 -1.30 -37.40
C TYR A 93 15.35 -2.20 -37.28
N THR A 94 14.74 -2.29 -36.10
CA THR A 94 13.50 -3.03 -35.85
C THR A 94 12.49 -2.11 -35.16
N LEU A 95 11.24 -2.07 -35.65
CA LEU A 95 10.16 -1.32 -35.00
C LEU A 95 9.23 -2.26 -34.23
N ASN A 96 9.82 -3.23 -33.54
CA ASN A 96 9.05 -4.20 -32.78
C ASN A 96 8.54 -3.59 -31.48
N PRO A 97 7.27 -3.81 -31.13
CA PRO A 97 6.75 -3.39 -29.84
C PRO A 97 7.39 -4.23 -28.73
N VAL A 98 7.80 -3.58 -27.64
CA VAL A 98 8.53 -4.19 -26.52
C VAL A 98 7.57 -4.48 -25.38
N SER A 99 7.45 -5.76 -25.04
CA SER A 99 6.66 -6.24 -23.90
C SER A 99 7.45 -6.18 -22.60
N PRO A 100 6.79 -5.95 -21.45
CA PRO A 100 5.38 -5.63 -21.28
C PRO A 100 4.99 -4.22 -21.72
N PHE A 101 3.79 -4.13 -22.27
CA PHE A 101 3.12 -2.85 -22.46
C PHE A 101 2.56 -2.39 -21.14
N THR A 102 2.63 -1.08 -20.88
CA THR A 102 2.25 -0.52 -19.58
C THR A 102 1.02 0.36 -19.72
N GLY A 103 0.24 0.45 -18.66
CA GLY A 103 -0.90 1.34 -18.60
C GLY A 103 -1.10 1.92 -17.21
N THR A 104 -1.90 2.97 -17.14
CA THR A 104 -2.44 3.49 -15.89
C THR A 104 -3.95 3.64 -16.00
N ALA A 105 -4.66 3.30 -14.93
CA ALA A 105 -6.10 3.45 -14.88
C ALA A 105 -6.56 3.89 -13.48
N GLY A 106 -7.68 4.62 -13.43
CA GLY A 106 -8.40 4.85 -12.17
C GLY A 106 -9.43 3.75 -11.93
N ASN A 107 -9.91 3.60 -10.69
CA ASN A 107 -10.77 2.48 -10.30
C ASN A 107 -12.08 2.97 -9.65
N PRO A 108 -13.17 3.10 -10.43
CA PRO A 108 -14.45 3.52 -9.90
C PRO A 108 -15.12 2.47 -8.99
N ASP A 109 -14.63 1.23 -8.97
CA ASP A 109 -15.16 0.13 -8.16
C ASP A 109 -14.49 0.01 -6.77
N LEU A 110 -13.67 1.00 -6.39
CA LEU A 110 -13.04 1.02 -5.06
C LEU A 110 -14.08 1.00 -3.95
N ARG A 111 -13.91 0.04 -3.05
CA ARG A 111 -14.68 -0.05 -1.80
C ARG A 111 -14.05 0.83 -0.72
N PRO A 112 -14.86 1.36 0.22
CA PRO A 112 -14.35 2.03 1.41
C PRO A 112 -13.48 1.12 2.26
N ILE A 113 -12.45 1.69 2.88
CA ILE A 113 -11.65 1.03 3.91
C ILE A 113 -12.53 0.91 5.16
N ILE A 114 -12.63 -0.29 5.72
CA ILE A 114 -13.39 -0.56 6.96
C ILE A 114 -12.44 -1.02 8.06
N ALA A 115 -12.61 -0.52 9.28
CA ALA A 115 -11.83 -0.94 10.43
C ALA A 115 -12.72 -1.34 11.61
N ASP A 116 -12.61 -2.59 12.07
CA ASP A 116 -13.14 -3.03 13.36
C ASP A 116 -12.08 -2.80 14.43
N GLN A 117 -12.43 -2.04 15.48
CA GLN A 117 -11.48 -1.63 16.52
C GLN A 117 -12.00 -1.96 17.92
N PHE A 118 -11.08 -2.43 18.75
CA PHE A 118 -11.30 -2.74 20.17
C PHE A 118 -10.18 -2.10 20.98
N ASP A 119 -10.55 -1.38 22.04
CA ASP A 119 -9.64 -0.70 22.94
C ASP A 119 -10.07 -0.99 24.40
N LEU A 120 -9.12 -1.33 25.25
CA LEU A 120 -9.33 -1.54 26.68
C LEU A 120 -8.26 -0.78 27.46
N SER A 121 -8.67 0.15 28.33
CA SER A 121 -7.76 0.88 29.21
C SER A 121 -8.08 0.66 30.68
N LEU A 122 -7.03 0.60 31.48
CA LEU A 122 -7.08 0.65 32.94
C LEU A 122 -6.22 1.81 33.41
N GLU A 123 -6.82 2.71 34.19
CA GLU A 123 -6.19 3.93 34.68
C GLU A 123 -6.26 3.94 36.20
N TRP A 124 -5.11 4.11 36.86
CA TRP A 124 -4.96 4.18 38.30
C TRP A 124 -4.35 5.53 38.70
N TYR A 125 -5.09 6.29 39.50
CA TYR A 125 -4.71 7.59 40.06
C TYR A 125 -4.30 7.44 41.53
N PHE A 126 -3.08 7.00 41.77
CA PHE A 126 -2.58 6.71 43.11
C PHE A 126 -2.23 7.95 43.94
N ALA A 127 -2.18 9.14 43.34
CA ALA A 127 -1.92 10.40 44.02
C ALA A 127 -2.59 11.57 43.27
N PRO A 128 -2.78 12.75 43.91
CA PRO A 128 -3.40 13.92 43.27
C PRO A 128 -2.76 14.34 41.93
N GLN A 129 -1.46 14.11 41.76
CA GLN A 129 -0.74 14.29 40.50
C GLN A 129 0.06 13.04 40.08
N GLY A 130 -0.39 11.85 40.49
CA GLY A 130 0.24 10.57 40.18
C GLY A 130 -0.72 9.61 39.48
N SER A 131 -0.30 9.04 38.34
CA SER A 131 -1.10 8.08 37.59
C SER A 131 -0.29 7.03 36.85
N LEU A 132 -0.87 5.84 36.71
CA LEU A 132 -0.41 4.76 35.84
C LEU A 132 -1.57 4.35 34.95
N THR A 133 -1.34 4.33 33.64
CA THR A 133 -2.31 3.93 32.64
C THR A 133 -1.75 2.80 31.81
N GLY A 134 -2.55 1.75 31.62
CA GLY A 134 -2.29 0.68 30.66
C GLY A 134 -3.41 0.61 29.64
N VAL A 135 -3.06 0.47 28.37
CA VAL A 135 -4.01 0.31 27.26
C VAL A 135 -3.59 -0.90 26.44
N VAL A 136 -4.55 -1.70 26.02
CA VAL A 136 -4.38 -2.71 24.96
C VAL A 136 -5.37 -2.42 23.85
N PHE A 137 -4.94 -2.63 22.61
CA PHE A 137 -5.78 -2.36 21.45
C PHE A 137 -5.61 -3.43 20.37
N TYR A 138 -6.68 -3.63 19.61
CA TYR A 138 -6.71 -4.50 18.44
C TYR A 138 -7.56 -3.86 17.35
N LYS A 139 -7.01 -3.76 16.15
CA LYS A 139 -7.66 -3.18 14.98
C LYS A 139 -7.52 -4.12 13.80
N LYS A 140 -8.63 -4.37 13.12
CA LYS A 140 -8.71 -5.19 11.91
C LYS A 140 -9.23 -4.32 10.78
N VAL A 141 -8.37 -4.05 9.81
CA VAL A 141 -8.60 -3.18 8.66
C VAL A 141 -8.84 -4.05 7.44
N LYS A 142 -9.84 -3.70 6.63
CA LYS A 142 -10.22 -4.38 5.39
C LYS A 142 -10.28 -3.39 4.25
N ASP A 143 -10.06 -3.90 3.03
CA ASP A 143 -10.21 -3.15 1.79
C ASP A 143 -9.28 -1.93 1.73
N TYR A 144 -8.09 -1.99 2.36
CA TYR A 144 -7.14 -0.88 2.34
C TYR A 144 -6.74 -0.56 0.89
N ILE A 145 -6.64 0.72 0.55
CA ILE A 145 -6.41 1.13 -0.85
C ILE A 145 -4.90 1.21 -1.10
N TYR A 146 -4.43 0.53 -2.15
CA TYR A 146 -3.03 0.50 -2.56
C TYR A 146 -2.91 0.47 -4.09
N SER A 147 -1.77 0.93 -4.62
CA SER A 147 -1.54 1.01 -6.07
C SER A 147 -1.03 -0.31 -6.63
N GLY A 148 -1.89 -1.17 -7.18
CA GLY A 148 -1.51 -2.46 -7.76
C GLY A 148 -1.24 -2.44 -9.25
N VAL A 149 -0.50 -3.45 -9.72
CA VAL A 149 -0.33 -3.74 -11.15
C VAL A 149 -1.08 -5.02 -11.47
N SER A 150 -1.98 -4.97 -12.44
CA SER A 150 -2.72 -6.13 -12.92
C SER A 150 -2.64 -6.22 -14.44
N GLN A 151 -2.51 -7.44 -14.94
CA GLN A 151 -2.49 -7.70 -16.37
C GLN A 151 -3.93 -7.60 -16.92
N GLN A 152 -4.18 -6.64 -17.82
CA GLN A 152 -5.49 -6.36 -18.40
C GLN A 152 -5.43 -6.38 -19.92
N THR A 153 -6.43 -7.00 -20.56
CA THR A 153 -6.49 -7.12 -22.01
C THR A 153 -7.44 -6.08 -22.59
N PHE A 154 -6.95 -5.31 -23.55
CA PHE A 154 -7.71 -4.28 -24.25
C PHE A 154 -7.78 -4.60 -25.74
N THR A 155 -8.94 -4.36 -26.35
CA THR A 155 -9.13 -4.45 -27.79
C THR A 155 -9.43 -3.07 -28.33
N ASN A 156 -8.58 -2.57 -29.24
CA ASN A 156 -8.80 -1.31 -29.92
C ASN A 156 -8.61 -1.48 -31.43
N ASN A 157 -9.54 -0.95 -32.22
CA ASN A 157 -9.51 -1.01 -33.68
C ASN A 157 -9.29 -2.43 -34.26
N GLY A 158 -9.87 -3.45 -33.60
CA GLY A 158 -9.78 -4.86 -34.00
C GLY A 158 -8.49 -5.59 -33.60
N VAL A 159 -7.56 -4.92 -32.92
CA VAL A 159 -6.32 -5.51 -32.38
C VAL A 159 -6.44 -5.63 -30.87
N THR A 160 -5.97 -6.75 -30.31
CA THR A 160 -6.02 -7.05 -28.89
C THR A 160 -4.62 -7.15 -28.31
N TYR A 161 -4.35 -6.39 -27.25
CA TYR A 161 -3.10 -6.45 -26.50
C TYR A 161 -3.36 -6.55 -25.01
N THR A 162 -2.37 -7.07 -24.31
CA THR A 162 -2.39 -7.21 -22.87
C THR A 162 -1.35 -6.27 -22.25
N PHE A 163 -1.79 -5.49 -21.27
CA PHE A 163 -1.01 -4.46 -20.61
C PHE A 163 -0.90 -4.75 -19.13
N ASP A 164 0.25 -4.42 -18.55
CA ASP A 164 0.41 -4.31 -17.13
C ASP A 164 -0.08 -2.93 -16.68
N VAL A 165 -1.28 -2.90 -16.10
CA VAL A 165 -1.98 -1.66 -15.74
C VAL A 165 -1.79 -1.38 -14.26
N THR A 166 -1.20 -0.22 -13.96
CA THR A 166 -1.13 0.35 -12.62
C THR A 166 -2.45 1.02 -12.27
N GLN A 167 -3.11 0.57 -11.21
CA GLN A 167 -4.42 1.04 -10.77
C GLN A 167 -4.56 0.91 -9.24
N GLN A 168 -5.32 1.80 -8.61
CA GLN A 168 -5.66 1.65 -7.19
C GLN A 168 -6.60 0.45 -7.00
N GLN A 169 -6.32 -0.40 -6.02
CA GLN A 169 -7.06 -1.63 -5.74
C GLN A 169 -7.36 -1.73 -4.24
N ASN A 170 -8.43 -2.45 -3.89
CA ASN A 170 -8.68 -2.82 -2.50
C ASN A 170 -7.83 -4.04 -2.14
N GLY A 171 -6.98 -3.86 -1.15
CA GLY A 171 -6.15 -4.91 -0.58
C GLY A 171 -6.93 -5.83 0.33
N GLU A 172 -6.26 -6.89 0.76
CA GLU A 172 -6.82 -7.86 1.68
C GLU A 172 -6.95 -7.27 3.10
N GLU A 173 -7.09 -8.15 4.09
CA GLU A 173 -7.19 -7.75 5.49
C GLU A 173 -5.81 -7.45 6.08
N GLY A 174 -5.75 -6.51 7.02
CA GLY A 174 -4.58 -6.27 7.86
C GLY A 174 -4.97 -6.02 9.31
N THR A 175 -4.05 -6.30 10.22
CA THR A 175 -4.25 -6.14 11.66
C THR A 175 -3.18 -5.23 12.27
N VAL A 176 -3.60 -4.49 13.29
CA VAL A 176 -2.72 -3.65 14.12
C VAL A 176 -3.11 -3.87 15.56
N GLN A 177 -2.17 -4.36 16.36
CA GLN A 177 -2.42 -4.69 17.76
C GLN A 177 -1.24 -4.26 18.62
N GLY A 178 -1.46 -4.07 19.91
CA GLY A 178 -0.40 -3.61 20.77
C GLY A 178 -0.87 -3.16 22.13
N PHE A 179 0.04 -2.52 22.84
CA PHE A 179 -0.23 -1.97 24.15
C PHE A 179 0.54 -0.67 24.38
N GLU A 180 -0.02 0.15 25.26
CA GLU A 180 0.56 1.41 25.70
C GLU A 180 0.59 1.47 27.22
N ILE A 181 1.65 2.05 27.76
CA ILE A 181 1.81 2.31 29.19
C ILE A 181 2.19 3.78 29.34
N ALA A 182 1.50 4.49 30.23
CA ALA A 182 1.84 5.85 30.61
C ALA A 182 1.95 5.96 32.13
N TYR A 183 3.00 6.61 32.61
CA TYR A 183 3.29 6.82 34.02
C TYR A 183 3.58 8.30 34.27
N GLN A 184 3.02 8.86 35.33
CA GLN A 184 3.31 10.21 35.79
C GLN A 184 3.32 10.24 37.32
N GLN A 185 4.27 10.95 37.91
CA GLN A 185 4.32 11.18 39.36
C GLN A 185 5.13 12.42 39.71
N PHE A 186 4.68 13.17 40.72
CA PHE A 186 5.50 14.11 41.47
C PHE A 186 5.99 13.48 42.78
N PHE A 187 7.25 13.69 43.11
CA PHE A 187 7.94 13.09 44.25
C PHE A 187 7.98 14.04 45.46
N ASP A 188 6.80 14.48 45.90
CA ASP A 188 6.65 15.45 47.01
C ASP A 188 7.09 14.88 48.37
N PHE A 189 7.33 13.58 48.45
CA PHE A 189 7.83 12.88 49.63
C PHE A 189 9.37 12.85 49.74
N LEU A 190 10.10 13.25 48.69
CA LEU A 190 11.57 13.26 48.72
C LEU A 190 12.10 14.50 49.46
N PRO A 191 13.17 14.37 50.28
CA PRO A 191 13.71 15.50 51.02
C PRO A 191 14.56 16.44 50.16
N GLY A 192 14.66 17.70 50.62
CA GLY A 192 15.55 18.70 50.03
C GLY A 192 15.13 19.10 48.62
N TRP A 193 16.12 19.23 47.73
CA TRP A 193 15.92 19.72 46.37
C TRP A 193 15.15 18.75 45.45
N LEU A 194 14.94 17.50 45.89
CA LEU A 194 14.17 16.50 45.16
C LEU A 194 12.65 16.58 45.44
N ASN A 195 12.24 17.38 46.42
CA ASN A 195 10.82 17.64 46.69
C ASN A 195 10.19 18.36 45.50
N GLY A 196 9.07 17.84 44.99
CA GLY A 196 8.37 18.39 43.83
C GLY A 196 9.04 18.03 42.49
N PHE A 197 10.07 17.19 42.49
CA PHE A 197 10.60 16.62 41.25
C PHE A 197 9.49 15.80 40.56
N GLY A 198 9.39 15.87 39.23
CA GLY A 198 8.35 15.19 38.46
C GLY A 198 8.96 14.21 37.44
N LEU A 199 8.36 13.03 37.33
CA LEU A 199 8.65 12.05 36.28
C LEU A 199 7.40 11.82 35.43
N GLN A 200 7.60 11.81 34.12
CA GLN A 200 6.60 11.36 33.15
C GLN A 200 7.27 10.42 32.14
N ALA A 201 6.67 9.26 31.90
CA ALA A 201 7.19 8.25 30.98
C ALA A 201 6.04 7.61 30.21
N ASN A 202 6.26 7.35 28.92
CA ASN A 202 5.29 6.67 28.06
C ASN A 202 6.02 5.60 27.24
N TYR A 203 5.39 4.46 27.03
CA TYR A 203 5.90 3.37 26.22
C TYR A 203 4.78 2.76 25.39
N THR A 204 5.03 2.60 24.10
CA THR A 204 4.08 2.01 23.14
C THR A 204 4.77 0.89 22.40
N TYR A 205 4.14 -0.27 22.37
CA TYR A 205 4.51 -1.40 21.53
C TYR A 205 3.39 -1.69 20.54
N ILE A 206 3.75 -1.80 19.27
CA ILE A 206 2.82 -2.08 18.17
C ILE A 206 3.38 -3.24 17.37
N ASP A 207 2.50 -4.17 17.04
CA ASP A 207 2.72 -5.25 16.10
C ASP A 207 1.65 -5.14 15.02
N SER A 208 2.07 -5.22 13.77
CA SER A 208 1.17 -5.09 12.63
C SER A 208 1.48 -6.13 11.58
N ASP A 209 0.43 -6.78 11.11
CA ASP A 209 0.44 -7.70 9.99
C ASP A 209 -0.47 -7.14 8.90
N GLY A 210 -0.06 -7.16 7.65
CA GLY A 210 -0.77 -6.47 6.57
C GLY A 210 -0.40 -7.00 5.19
N GLY A 211 -1.28 -6.74 4.22
CA GLY A 211 -1.16 -7.29 2.87
C GLY A 211 -0.03 -6.69 2.03
N ALA A 212 0.17 -7.30 0.86
CA ALA A 212 1.34 -7.20 0.00
C ALA A 212 1.68 -5.78 -0.49
N ASN A 213 2.99 -5.50 -0.57
CA ASN A 213 3.54 -4.42 -1.40
C ASN A 213 3.15 -4.63 -2.87
N THR A 214 3.18 -3.55 -3.64
CA THR A 214 3.08 -3.63 -5.10
C THR A 214 4.33 -3.12 -5.74
N ALA A 215 4.83 -3.89 -6.71
CA ALA A 215 5.88 -3.40 -7.57
C ALA A 215 5.28 -2.31 -8.46
N VAL A 216 5.56 -1.05 -8.14
CA VAL A 216 5.20 0.10 -8.98
C VAL A 216 5.96 -0.01 -10.31
N ASN A 217 7.15 -0.62 -10.29
CA ASN A 217 7.91 -1.02 -11.46
C ASN A 217 8.11 -2.54 -11.51
N ILE A 218 7.37 -3.20 -12.39
CA ILE A 218 7.46 -4.65 -12.65
C ILE A 218 8.79 -5.09 -13.30
N PHE A 219 9.58 -4.14 -13.81
CA PHE A 219 10.90 -4.40 -14.36
C PHE A 219 12.02 -4.30 -13.33
N ASP A 220 11.71 -3.80 -12.14
CA ASP A 220 12.66 -3.75 -11.04
C ASP A 220 12.52 -5.04 -10.20
N PRO A 221 13.48 -5.97 -10.30
CA PRO A 221 13.43 -7.23 -9.55
C PRO A 221 13.45 -7.03 -8.03
N VAL A 222 13.92 -5.86 -7.53
CA VAL A 222 13.86 -5.51 -6.11
C VAL A 222 12.43 -5.14 -5.71
N GLN A 223 11.70 -4.41 -6.57
CA GLN A 223 10.30 -4.08 -6.32
C GLN A 223 9.39 -5.29 -6.46
N VAL A 224 9.61 -6.15 -7.46
CA VAL A 224 8.88 -7.41 -7.62
C VAL A 224 9.18 -8.38 -6.47
N GLY A 225 10.43 -8.44 -6.00
CA GLY A 225 10.80 -9.20 -4.80
C GLY A 225 10.16 -8.63 -3.52
N GLY A 226 10.14 -7.32 -3.37
CA GLY A 226 9.53 -6.62 -2.23
C GLY A 226 8.01 -6.66 -2.20
N ALA A 227 7.36 -6.80 -3.37
CA ALA A 227 5.91 -6.99 -3.54
C ALA A 227 5.40 -8.28 -2.87
N ASN A 228 6.24 -9.30 -2.79
CA ASN A 228 5.88 -10.57 -2.15
C ASN A 228 6.09 -10.59 -0.63
N LEU A 229 6.48 -9.47 -0.02
CA LEU A 229 6.66 -9.35 1.42
C LEU A 229 5.42 -8.70 2.05
N ALA A 230 4.84 -9.37 3.05
CA ALA A 230 3.89 -8.74 3.96
C ALA A 230 4.60 -7.60 4.69
N LEU A 231 4.05 -6.39 4.62
CA LEU A 231 4.59 -5.23 5.32
C LEU A 231 3.74 -4.87 6.54
N PRO A 232 4.37 -4.43 7.64
CA PRO A 232 3.63 -3.80 8.72
C PRO A 232 2.96 -2.50 8.22
N LEU A 233 1.72 -2.25 8.62
CA LEU A 233 0.92 -1.06 8.24
C LEU A 233 1.51 0.28 8.75
N GLU A 234 2.57 0.20 9.55
CA GLU A 234 3.32 1.32 10.12
C GLU A 234 4.00 2.20 9.05
N ALA A 235 4.21 1.67 7.85
CA ALA A 235 4.81 2.40 6.72
C ALA A 235 3.93 3.55 6.19
N CYS A 236 2.64 3.62 6.56
CA CYS A 236 1.75 4.71 6.15
C CYS A 236 1.81 5.97 7.06
N ARG A 237 2.68 6.00 8.08
CA ARG A 237 2.77 7.13 9.04
C ARG A 237 4.14 7.78 9.21
N ARG A 238 5.18 7.32 8.49
CA ARG A 238 6.52 7.93 8.59
C ARG A 238 6.84 8.74 7.33
N PRO A 239 7.17 10.04 7.44
CA PRO A 239 7.84 10.75 6.36
C PRO A 239 9.13 9.99 6.03
N ALA A 240 9.38 9.77 4.73
CA ALA A 240 10.55 9.07 4.23
C ALA A 240 11.84 9.86 4.48
N THR A 241 12.29 9.89 5.72
CA THR A 241 13.64 10.32 6.09
C THR A 241 14.04 9.51 7.30
N THR A 242 15.10 8.72 7.16
CA THR A 242 15.77 7.89 8.19
C THR A 242 15.22 6.48 8.40
N SER A 243 15.47 5.58 7.43
CA SER A 243 15.70 4.14 7.70
C SER A 243 16.60 3.58 6.59
N PRO A 244 17.69 2.85 6.90
CA PRO A 244 18.51 2.19 5.88
C PRO A 244 17.76 0.99 5.27
N PRO A 245 18.11 0.55 4.06
CA PRO A 245 17.39 -0.52 3.38
C PRO A 245 17.48 -1.84 4.17
N CYS A 246 16.33 -2.50 4.36
CA CYS A 246 16.25 -3.86 4.86
C CYS A 246 17.10 -4.79 3.98
N THR A 247 18.24 -5.22 4.50
CA THR A 247 19.09 -6.24 3.89
C THR A 247 18.51 -7.63 4.16
N SER A 248 18.01 -8.25 3.08
CA SER A 248 17.85 -9.68 2.80
C SER A 248 17.69 -10.68 3.96
N ALA A 249 16.50 -11.28 4.03
CA ALA A 249 16.30 -12.59 4.62
C ALA A 249 17.15 -13.63 3.87
N ARG A 250 18.19 -14.12 4.52
CA ARG A 250 19.05 -15.22 4.06
C ARG A 250 18.26 -16.53 4.06
N ALA A 251 17.75 -16.94 2.90
CA ALA A 251 17.27 -18.30 2.69
C ALA A 251 18.46 -19.27 2.67
N SER A 252 18.58 -20.10 3.71
CA SER A 252 19.51 -21.23 3.75
C SER A 252 19.07 -22.29 2.73
N ARG A 253 19.89 -22.57 1.71
CA ARG A 253 19.81 -23.80 0.89
C ARG A 253 21.10 -24.62 1.04
N PRO A 254 21.06 -25.95 0.85
CA PRO A 254 22.12 -26.85 1.25
C PRO A 254 23.29 -26.86 0.25
N ALA A 255 24.45 -27.20 0.79
CA ALA A 255 25.74 -27.32 0.11
C ALA A 255 25.76 -28.38 -1.00
N TRP A 256 26.44 -28.05 -2.11
CA TRP A 256 27.24 -29.00 -2.91
C TRP A 256 28.48 -28.27 -3.47
N PRO A 257 29.63 -28.95 -3.64
CA PRO A 257 30.94 -28.31 -3.63
C PRO A 257 31.49 -28.08 -5.05
N GLY A 258 32.27 -27.02 -5.23
CA GLY A 258 33.09 -26.91 -6.42
C GLY A 258 33.66 -25.52 -6.65
N THR A 259 35.00 -25.45 -6.65
CA THR A 259 35.85 -24.42 -7.25
C THR A 259 35.85 -23.04 -6.61
N GLY A 260 37.02 -22.70 -6.06
CA GLY A 260 37.28 -21.43 -5.41
C GLY A 260 37.65 -20.31 -6.36
N ALA A 261 37.53 -19.10 -5.84
CA ALA A 261 38.26 -17.94 -6.30
C ALA A 261 38.35 -16.95 -5.13
N SER A 262 39.51 -16.33 -5.04
CA SER A 262 40.07 -15.51 -3.97
C SER A 262 39.29 -14.23 -3.66
N SER A 263 39.19 -13.93 -2.37
CA SER A 263 38.75 -12.65 -1.81
C SER A 263 39.83 -11.56 -1.95
N THR A 264 39.45 -10.36 -2.40
CA THR A 264 40.12 -9.11 -2.02
C THR A 264 39.12 -7.96 -2.11
N CYS A 265 38.84 -7.36 -0.95
CA CYS A 265 38.05 -6.16 -0.60
C CYS A 265 36.70 -5.93 -1.29
#